data_AF-A0A7S4DGI9-F1
#
_entry.id   AF-A0A7S4DGI9-F1
#
_cell.length_a   1.000
_cell.length_b   1.000
_cell.length_c   1.000
_cell.angle_alpha   90.00
_cell.angle_beta   90.00
_cell.angle_gamma   90.00
#
_symmetry.space_group_name_H-M   'P 1'
#
loop_
_entity.id
_entity.type
_entity.pdbx_description
1 polymer ?
#
loop_
_entity_poly.entity_id
_entity_poly.type
_entity_poly.pdbx_seq_one_letter_code
_entity_poly.pdbx_strand_id
1 'polypeptide(L)'
;AFLAKRVAQFMMPRHVFGMDSLPLLPNGKTDYKTMRLPFRDPRSPASTLIPPNTEENPDDIFHAPPGDISETLRGEWARVLAVDPRDVTGDSNFFELGGDSLSVVTLTTRIRDVTKRKVSVNQIARSTNFRAMLQVIESAPATNGGDNAEMPKAEHPQISESFPLSHMQSGILYHLLSAGESR
;
A
#
# COMPACT_ATOMS: atom_id res chain seq x y z
N ALA A 1 -3.82 -25.31 9.64
CA ALA A 1 -3.05 -24.42 8.76
C ALA A 1 -1.67 -25.04 8.44
N PHE A 2 -1.50 -25.63 7.25
CA PHE A 2 -0.25 -26.28 6.84
C PHE A 2 0.78 -25.25 6.30
N LEU A 3 0.35 -24.34 5.42
CA LEU A 3 1.22 -23.34 4.80
C LEU A 3 1.71 -22.28 5.78
N ALA A 4 0.87 -21.81 6.71
CA ALA A 4 1.23 -20.77 7.68
C ALA A 4 2.41 -21.14 8.62
N LYS A 5 2.78 -22.42 8.72
CA LYS A 5 3.93 -22.88 9.50
C LYS A 5 5.22 -23.00 8.68
N ARG A 6 5.15 -22.82 7.36
CA ARG A 6 6.24 -23.11 6.41
C ARG A 6 6.60 -21.93 5.52
N VAL A 7 5.70 -20.97 5.34
CA VAL A 7 5.93 -19.78 4.52
C VAL A 7 5.60 -18.52 5.32
N ALA A 8 6.23 -17.41 4.95
CA ALA A 8 5.91 -16.11 5.51
C ALA A 8 4.49 -15.67 5.08
N GLN A 9 3.87 -14.80 5.87
CA GLN A 9 2.48 -14.39 5.68
C GLN A 9 2.23 -13.76 4.29
N PHE A 10 3.18 -13.02 3.73
CA PHE A 10 3.07 -12.43 2.39
C PHE A 10 3.11 -13.45 1.24
N MET A 11 3.55 -14.69 1.50
CA MET A 11 3.54 -15.78 0.53
C MET A 11 2.27 -16.63 0.63
N MET A 12 1.38 -16.32 1.57
CA MET A 12 0.13 -17.05 1.73
C MET A 12 -0.83 -16.69 0.58
N PRO A 13 -1.27 -17.67 -0.23
CA PRO A 13 -2.27 -17.41 -1.25
C PRO A 13 -3.59 -17.03 -0.58
N ARG A 14 -4.22 -15.96 -1.07
CA ARG A 14 -5.53 -15.51 -0.57
C ARG A 14 -6.65 -16.50 -0.83
N HIS A 15 -6.54 -17.25 -1.94
CA HIS A 15 -7.52 -18.25 -2.34
C HIS A 15 -6.82 -19.53 -2.79
N VAL A 16 -7.41 -20.68 -2.44
CA VAL A 16 -6.95 -22.00 -2.86
C VAL A 16 -8.16 -22.72 -3.46
N PHE A 17 -8.02 -23.18 -4.69
CA PHE A 17 -9.07 -23.89 -5.41
C PHE A 17 -8.64 -25.32 -5.69
N GLY A 18 -9.52 -26.28 -5.40
CA GLY A 18 -9.34 -27.65 -5.86
C GLY A 18 -9.72 -27.76 -7.33
N MET A 19 -8.89 -28.41 -8.13
CA MET A 19 -9.21 -28.78 -9.51
C MET A 19 -8.80 -30.23 -9.72
N ASP A 20 -9.63 -30.99 -10.45
CA ASP A 20 -9.35 -32.40 -10.73
C ASP A 20 -8.18 -32.57 -11.70
N SER A 21 -7.99 -31.61 -12.61
CA SER A 21 -6.85 -31.58 -13.53
C SER A 21 -6.48 -30.15 -13.93
N LEU A 22 -5.21 -29.95 -14.27
CA LEU A 22 -4.73 -28.68 -14.81
C LEU A 22 -5.08 -28.59 -16.29
N PRO A 23 -5.73 -27.51 -16.76
CA PRO A 23 -5.98 -27.33 -18.18
C PRO A 23 -4.65 -27.13 -18.90
N LEU A 24 -4.42 -27.88 -19.98
CA LEU A 24 -3.19 -27.83 -20.77
C LEU A 24 -3.49 -27.33 -22.19
N LEU A 25 -2.57 -26.54 -22.74
CA LEU A 25 -2.50 -26.26 -24.16
C LEU A 25 -2.08 -27.52 -24.94
N PRO A 26 -2.30 -27.56 -26.27
CA PRO A 26 -1.83 -28.65 -27.12
C PRO A 26 -0.32 -28.93 -27.05
N ASN A 27 0.47 -27.95 -26.59
CA ASN A 27 1.92 -28.09 -26.38
C ASN A 27 2.28 -28.60 -24.97
N GLY A 28 1.31 -29.04 -24.18
CA GLY A 28 1.48 -29.57 -22.83
C GLY A 28 1.75 -28.53 -21.73
N LYS A 29 1.77 -27.23 -22.06
CA LYS A 29 1.89 -26.16 -21.05
C LYS A 29 0.54 -25.88 -20.41
N THR A 30 0.52 -25.42 -19.16
CA THR A 30 -0.72 -24.99 -18.49
C THR A 30 -1.39 -23.86 -19.24
N ASP A 31 -2.68 -24.02 -19.53
CA ASP A 31 -3.50 -22.99 -20.13
C ASP A 31 -4.01 -22.03 -19.05
N TYR A 32 -3.17 -21.05 -18.73
CA TYR A 32 -3.48 -19.98 -17.78
C TYR A 32 -4.70 -19.15 -18.19
N LYS A 33 -5.07 -19.08 -19.47
CA LYS A 33 -6.27 -18.34 -19.89
C LYS A 33 -7.52 -19.10 -19.49
N THR A 34 -7.58 -20.39 -19.82
CA THR A 34 -8.69 -21.26 -19.44
C THR A 34 -8.78 -21.45 -17.92
N MET A 35 -7.63 -21.54 -17.25
CA MET A 35 -7.57 -21.53 -15.78
C MET A 35 -8.15 -20.23 -15.19
N ARG A 36 -8.03 -19.09 -15.89
CA ARG A 36 -8.58 -17.79 -15.46
C ARG A 36 -10.04 -17.54 -15.87
N LEU A 37 -10.63 -18.35 -16.76
CA LEU A 37 -12.03 -18.22 -17.18
C LEU A 37 -13.06 -18.37 -16.05
N PRO A 38 -12.92 -19.30 -15.08
CA PRO A 38 -13.84 -19.34 -13.93
C PRO A 38 -13.81 -18.06 -13.07
N PHE A 39 -12.85 -17.16 -13.31
CA PHE A 39 -12.74 -15.86 -12.66
C PHE A 39 -13.39 -14.70 -13.46
N ARG A 40 -14.06 -14.97 -14.61
CA ARG A 40 -14.39 -13.95 -15.61
C ARG A 40 -15.81 -13.99 -16.18
N ASP A 41 -16.77 -14.61 -15.50
CA ASP A 41 -18.17 -14.61 -15.92
C ASP A 41 -18.93 -13.39 -15.36
N PRO A 42 -19.56 -12.53 -16.20
CA PRO A 42 -20.37 -11.39 -15.76
C PRO A 42 -21.81 -11.75 -15.34
N ARG A 43 -22.25 -13.01 -15.47
CA ARG A 43 -23.62 -13.49 -15.15
C ARG A 43 -23.69 -14.78 -14.34
N SER A 44 -22.58 -15.48 -14.14
CA SER A 44 -22.40 -16.39 -13.00
C SER A 44 -22.08 -15.55 -11.76
N PRO A 45 -22.40 -15.97 -10.52
CA PRO A 45 -22.09 -15.19 -9.33
C PRO A 45 -20.56 -15.14 -9.11
N ALA A 46 -19.89 -14.31 -9.90
CA ALA A 46 -18.63 -13.66 -9.56
C ALA A 46 -18.80 -12.70 -8.36
N SER A 47 -20.00 -12.66 -7.77
CA SER A 47 -20.31 -12.17 -6.43
C SER A 47 -20.07 -13.19 -5.32
N THR A 48 -19.56 -14.39 -5.61
CA THR A 48 -19.16 -15.38 -4.59
C THR A 48 -17.64 -15.53 -4.57
N LEU A 49 -16.97 -14.43 -4.23
CA LEU A 49 -15.64 -14.43 -3.60
C LEU A 49 -15.72 -14.71 -2.08
N ILE A 50 -16.89 -15.19 -1.64
CA ILE A 50 -17.24 -15.48 -0.26
C ILE A 50 -17.45 -17.00 -0.18
N PRO A 51 -16.80 -17.76 0.71
CA PRO A 51 -17.26 -19.12 0.99
C PRO A 51 -18.75 -19.07 1.38
N PRO A 52 -19.58 -20.08 1.07
CA PRO A 52 -21.03 -20.07 1.36
C PRO A 52 -21.40 -20.07 2.87
N ASN A 53 -20.46 -19.69 3.74
CA ASN A 53 -20.59 -19.64 5.20
C ASN A 53 -20.23 -18.26 5.79
N THR A 54 -19.97 -17.23 4.97
CA THR A 54 -19.88 -15.87 5.50
C THR A 54 -21.17 -15.17 5.13
N GLU A 55 -22.10 -15.20 6.09
CA GLU A 55 -23.29 -14.37 6.07
C GLU A 55 -22.87 -12.95 5.71
N GLU A 56 -23.43 -12.44 4.63
CA GLU A 56 -23.28 -11.06 4.20
C GLU A 56 -23.86 -10.18 5.30
N ASN A 57 -23.03 -9.80 6.26
CA ASN A 57 -23.42 -8.84 7.26
C ASN A 57 -23.52 -7.47 6.57
N PRO A 58 -24.70 -6.85 6.48
CA PRO A 58 -24.88 -5.55 5.83
C PRO A 58 -24.05 -4.43 6.46
N ASP A 59 -23.46 -4.67 7.64
CA ASP A 59 -22.60 -3.76 8.38
C ASP A 59 -21.15 -3.66 7.85
N ASP A 60 -20.71 -4.58 6.98
CA ASP A 60 -19.29 -4.69 6.58
C ASP A 60 -18.93 -3.85 5.33
N ILE A 61 -19.96 -3.40 4.61
CA ILE A 61 -19.80 -2.39 3.56
C ILE A 61 -19.77 -1.04 4.27
N PHE A 62 -18.58 -0.60 4.67
CA PHE A 62 -18.38 0.74 5.21
C PHE A 62 -18.79 1.76 4.14
N HIS A 63 -20.08 2.13 4.15
CA HIS A 63 -20.69 3.13 3.28
C HIS A 63 -20.35 4.50 3.86
N ALA A 64 -19.17 4.97 3.46
CA ALA A 64 -18.82 6.37 3.61
C ALA A 64 -19.80 7.22 2.78
N PRO A 65 -20.36 8.31 3.32
CA PRO A 65 -21.04 9.30 2.49
C PRO A 65 -20.05 9.87 1.46
N PRO A 66 -20.51 10.14 0.22
CA PRO A 66 -19.63 10.66 -0.82
C PRO A 66 -19.01 12.00 -0.40
N GLY A 67 -17.69 12.12 -0.56
CA GLY A 67 -16.92 13.31 -0.15
C GLY A 67 -16.29 13.25 1.25
N ASP A 68 -16.40 12.12 1.94
CA ASP A 68 -15.74 11.89 3.24
C ASP A 68 -14.26 11.47 3.09
N ILE A 69 -13.45 11.72 4.11
CA ILE A 69 -12.01 11.37 4.16
C ILE A 69 -11.81 9.86 3.92
N SER A 70 -12.78 9.06 4.33
CA SER A 70 -12.86 7.62 4.14
C SER A 70 -12.89 7.19 2.67
N GLU A 71 -13.70 7.83 1.81
CA GLU A 71 -13.71 7.54 0.37
C GLU A 71 -12.37 7.88 -0.27
N THR A 72 -11.80 9.02 0.11
CA THR A 72 -10.47 9.47 -0.35
C THR A 72 -9.38 8.47 0.05
N LEU A 73 -9.36 8.04 1.31
CA LEU A 73 -8.39 7.08 1.83
C LEU A 73 -8.50 5.74 1.08
N ARG A 74 -9.72 5.27 0.82
CA ARG A 74 -9.97 4.04 0.07
C ARG A 74 -9.46 4.12 -1.35
N GLY A 75 -9.67 5.26 -2.01
CA GLY A 75 -9.15 5.53 -3.34
C GLY A 75 -7.61 5.50 -3.38
N GLU A 76 -6.94 6.10 -2.39
CA GLU A 76 -5.47 6.09 -2.33
C GLU A 76 -4.92 4.71 -1.95
N TRP A 77 -5.59 3.93 -1.09
CA TRP A 77 -5.23 2.52 -0.86
C TRP A 77 -5.28 1.69 -2.13
N ALA A 78 -6.40 1.77 -2.87
CA ALA A 78 -6.58 1.05 -4.13
C ALA A 78 -5.49 1.39 -5.16
N ARG A 79 -5.11 2.67 -5.25
CA ARG A 79 -4.03 3.13 -6.14
C ARG A 79 -2.65 2.64 -5.74
N VAL A 80 -2.33 2.70 -4.44
CA VAL A 80 -1.01 2.32 -3.93
C VAL A 80 -0.81 0.80 -3.96
N LEU A 81 -1.86 0.05 -3.65
CA LEU A 81 -1.82 -1.42 -3.59
C LEU A 81 -2.19 -2.10 -4.92
N ALA A 82 -2.63 -1.32 -5.91
CA ALA A 82 -3.13 -1.81 -7.20
C ALA A 82 -4.26 -2.87 -7.05
N VAL A 83 -5.19 -2.63 -6.12
CA VAL A 83 -6.37 -3.47 -5.85
C VAL A 83 -7.66 -2.73 -6.23
N ASP A 84 -8.78 -3.45 -6.32
CA ASP A 84 -10.08 -2.80 -6.50
C ASP A 84 -10.48 -2.07 -5.20
N PRO A 85 -11.01 -0.83 -5.24
CA PRO A 85 -11.52 -0.16 -4.05
C PRO A 85 -12.55 -0.96 -3.26
N ARG A 86 -13.30 -1.85 -3.94
CA ARG A 86 -14.30 -2.73 -3.30
C ARG A 86 -13.68 -3.81 -2.41
N ASP A 87 -12.42 -4.18 -2.67
CA ASP A 87 -11.69 -5.16 -1.88
C ASP A 87 -11.18 -4.59 -0.55
N VAL A 88 -11.22 -3.26 -0.39
CA VAL A 88 -10.81 -2.56 0.84
C VAL A 88 -12.03 -2.38 1.73
N THR A 89 -12.19 -3.25 2.73
CA THR A 89 -13.23 -3.15 3.77
C THR A 89 -12.75 -2.32 4.98
N GLY A 90 -13.65 -2.00 5.91
CA GLY A 90 -13.30 -1.25 7.12
C GLY A 90 -12.26 -1.92 8.01
N ASP A 91 -12.27 -3.26 8.04
CA ASP A 91 -11.34 -4.07 8.84
C ASP A 91 -10.16 -4.63 8.04
N SER A 92 -10.05 -4.24 6.76
CA SER A 92 -8.93 -4.64 5.90
C SER A 92 -7.60 -4.15 6.45
N ASN A 93 -6.62 -5.06 6.47
CA ASN A 93 -5.25 -4.77 6.87
C ASN A 93 -4.39 -4.40 5.65
N PHE A 94 -3.72 -3.25 5.72
CA PHE A 94 -2.90 -2.70 4.64
C PHE A 94 -1.78 -3.64 4.19
N PHE A 95 -1.11 -4.31 5.13
CA PHE A 95 0.01 -5.20 4.84
C PHE A 95 -0.48 -6.55 4.30
N GLU A 96 -1.64 -7.03 4.73
CA GLU A 96 -2.26 -8.24 4.17
C GLU A 96 -2.76 -8.01 2.74
N LEU A 97 -3.15 -6.76 2.44
CA LEU A 97 -3.49 -6.33 1.10
C LEU A 97 -2.28 -6.16 0.16
N GLY A 98 -1.05 -6.31 0.66
CA GLY A 98 0.19 -6.27 -0.13
C GLY A 98 1.03 -5.02 0.11
N GLY A 99 0.73 -4.23 1.14
CA GLY A 99 1.52 -3.07 1.52
C GLY A 99 2.90 -3.44 2.07
N ASP A 100 3.88 -2.59 1.79
CA ASP A 100 5.24 -2.60 2.35
C ASP A 100 5.64 -1.21 2.89
N SER A 101 6.88 -1.06 3.38
CA SER A 101 7.37 0.21 3.93
C SER A 101 7.37 1.36 2.90
N LEU A 102 7.67 1.08 1.63
CA LEU A 102 7.69 2.11 0.58
C LEU A 102 6.28 2.57 0.25
N SER A 103 5.33 1.65 0.19
CA SER A 103 3.92 1.91 -0.01
C SER A 103 3.33 2.74 1.14
N VAL A 104 3.75 2.51 2.39
CA VAL A 104 3.35 3.34 3.54
C VAL A 104 3.86 4.77 3.38
N VAL A 105 5.12 4.95 2.98
CA VAL A 105 5.69 6.28 2.73
C VAL A 105 4.93 6.99 1.60
N THR A 106 4.68 6.28 0.50
CA THR A 106 3.96 6.80 -0.68
C THR A 106 2.53 7.19 -0.33
N LEU A 107 1.83 6.33 0.40
CA LEU A 107 0.48 6.57 0.89
C LEU A 107 0.43 7.78 1.81
N THR A 108 1.39 7.91 2.74
CA THR A 108 1.45 9.04 3.68
C THR A 108 1.59 10.36 2.93
N THR A 109 2.46 10.43 1.92
CA THR A 109 2.65 11.64 1.09
C THR A 109 1.35 12.00 0.36
N ARG A 110 0.72 11.03 -0.29
CA ARG A 110 -0.56 11.22 -1.01
C ARG A 110 -1.68 11.69 -0.10
N ILE A 111 -1.82 11.07 1.08
CA ILE A 111 -2.84 11.46 2.06
C ILE A 111 -2.63 12.90 2.51
N ARG A 112 -1.39 13.31 2.82
CA ARG A 112 -1.10 14.71 3.19
C ARG A 112 -1.52 15.68 2.08
N ASP A 113 -1.24 15.32 0.83
CA ASP A 113 -1.54 16.18 -0.31
C ASP A 113 -3.04 16.36 -0.54
N VAL A 114 -3.83 15.29 -0.40
CA VAL A 114 -5.27 15.34 -0.64
C VAL A 114 -6.05 15.84 0.58
N THR A 115 -5.70 15.38 1.79
CA THR A 115 -6.46 15.72 3.02
C THR A 115 -6.01 17.02 3.68
N LYS A 116 -4.81 17.53 3.32
CA LYS A 116 -4.18 18.69 3.97
C LYS A 116 -4.11 18.54 5.49
N ARG A 117 -3.76 17.34 5.97
CA ARG A 117 -3.58 17.03 7.40
C ARG A 117 -2.16 16.59 7.70
N LYS A 118 -1.68 16.95 8.89
CA LYS A 118 -0.32 16.61 9.35
C LYS A 118 -0.29 15.19 9.90
N VAL A 119 -0.08 14.22 9.03
CA VAL A 119 -0.01 12.79 9.40
C VAL A 119 1.41 12.26 9.22
N SER A 120 2.02 11.66 10.24
CA SER A 120 3.38 11.09 10.13
C SER A 120 3.39 9.67 9.55
N VAL A 121 4.51 9.29 8.92
CA VAL A 121 4.73 7.92 8.41
C VAL A 121 4.61 6.90 9.55
N ASN A 122 5.12 7.24 10.75
CA ASN A 122 5.05 6.37 11.92
C ASN A 122 3.60 6.14 12.38
N GLN A 123 2.76 7.16 12.32
CA GLN A 123 1.34 7.04 12.66
C GLN A 123 0.62 6.09 11.69
N ILE A 124 0.81 6.26 10.38
CA ILE A 124 0.21 5.35 9.37
C ILE A 124 0.78 3.94 9.49
N ALA A 125 2.09 3.78 9.71
CA ALA A 125 2.70 2.47 9.82
C ALA A 125 2.17 1.65 11.04
N ARG A 126 1.76 2.35 12.11
CA ARG A 126 1.21 1.71 13.32
C ARG A 126 -0.27 1.37 13.20
N SER A 127 -1.03 2.08 12.37
CA SER A 127 -2.44 1.77 12.10
C SER A 127 -2.53 0.79 10.93
N THR A 128 -2.52 -0.50 11.21
CA THR A 128 -2.51 -1.54 10.16
C THR A 128 -3.86 -1.70 9.44
N ASN A 129 -4.98 -1.40 10.10
CA ASN A 129 -6.32 -1.54 9.53
C ASN A 129 -6.91 -0.21 9.04
N PHE A 130 -7.84 -0.29 8.07
CA PHE A 130 -8.41 0.87 7.40
C PHE A 130 -9.13 1.82 8.37
N ARG A 131 -9.96 1.30 9.27
CA ARG A 131 -10.71 2.11 10.25
C ARG A 131 -9.79 2.88 11.21
N ALA A 132 -8.71 2.26 11.69
CA ALA A 132 -7.72 2.92 12.53
C ALA A 132 -6.91 3.96 11.76
N MET A 133 -6.55 3.70 10.49
CA MET A 133 -5.91 4.72 9.66
C MET A 133 -6.83 5.93 9.47
N LEU A 134 -8.11 5.69 9.17
CA LEU A 134 -9.10 6.75 9.01
C LEU A 134 -9.21 7.62 10.27
N GLN A 135 -9.38 7.00 11.44
CA GLN A 135 -9.49 7.72 12.71
C GLN A 135 -8.24 8.55 13.01
N VAL A 136 -7.05 8.03 12.72
CA VAL A 136 -5.78 8.76 12.88
C VAL A 136 -5.72 9.98 11.97
N ILE A 137 -6.20 9.86 10.73
CA ILE A 137 -6.22 10.97 9.77
C ILE A 137 -7.25 12.01 10.19
N GLU A 138 -8.45 11.60 10.60
CA GLU A 138 -9.51 12.51 11.06
C GLU A 138 -9.12 13.29 12.32
N SER A 139 -8.37 12.66 13.22
CA SER A 139 -7.88 13.28 14.45
C SER A 139 -6.63 14.15 14.24
N ALA A 140 -5.98 14.06 13.08
CA ALA A 140 -4.77 14.82 12.79
C ALA A 140 -5.09 16.30 12.55
N PRO A 141 -4.28 17.23 13.09
CA PRO A 141 -4.51 18.65 12.87
C PRO A 141 -4.39 19.01 11.39
N ALA A 142 -5.23 19.96 10.94
CA ALA A 142 -5.10 20.54 9.62
C ALA A 142 -3.71 21.15 9.45
N THR A 143 -3.09 20.93 8.30
CA THR A 143 -1.83 21.58 7.96
C THR A 143 -2.14 22.88 7.25
N ASN A 144 -1.71 23.99 7.83
CA ASN A 144 -1.54 25.21 7.06
C ASN A 144 -0.39 24.91 6.10
N GLY A 145 -0.61 25.06 4.79
CA GLY A 145 0.25 24.51 3.72
C GLY A 145 1.76 24.87 3.73
N GLY A 146 2.30 25.50 4.77
CA GLY A 146 3.73 25.71 5.01
C GLY A 146 4.46 24.55 5.70
N ASP A 147 3.76 23.55 6.26
CA ASP A 147 4.38 22.37 6.90
C ASP A 147 4.58 21.20 5.92
N ASN A 148 3.86 21.20 4.81
CA ASN A 148 4.40 20.64 3.56
C ASN A 148 5.46 21.64 3.11
N ALA A 149 6.63 21.59 3.73
CA ALA A 149 7.83 22.11 3.11
C ALA A 149 7.98 21.30 1.81
N GLU A 150 7.33 21.78 0.75
CA GLU A 150 7.72 21.49 -0.61
C GLU A 150 9.23 21.66 -0.57
N MET A 151 9.96 20.54 -0.64
CA MET A 151 11.41 20.59 -0.71
C MET A 151 11.69 21.69 -1.72
N PRO A 152 12.39 22.78 -1.35
CA PRO A 152 12.59 23.91 -2.26
C PRO A 152 13.07 23.28 -3.55
N LYS A 153 12.20 23.34 -4.56
CA LYS A 153 12.21 22.41 -5.68
C LYS A 153 13.44 22.77 -6.46
N ALA A 154 14.55 22.09 -6.16
CA ALA A 154 15.90 22.62 -6.25
C ALA A 154 15.97 23.61 -7.41
N GLU A 155 15.78 24.91 -7.10
CA GLU A 155 16.02 25.94 -8.10
C GLU A 155 17.44 25.65 -8.49
N HIS A 156 17.68 25.28 -9.76
CA HIS A 156 19.01 24.96 -10.25
C HIS A 156 19.91 26.09 -9.73
N PRO A 157 20.71 25.83 -8.68
CA PRO A 157 21.32 26.94 -7.99
C PRO A 157 22.21 27.60 -9.03
N GLN A 158 22.21 28.94 -9.07
CA GLN A 158 23.21 29.66 -9.86
C GLN A 158 24.54 28.96 -9.61
N ILE A 159 25.16 28.43 -10.67
CA ILE A 159 26.26 27.47 -10.56
C ILE A 159 27.31 28.09 -9.63
N SER A 160 27.35 27.60 -8.40
CA SER A 160 28.23 28.06 -7.34
C SER A 160 29.45 27.15 -7.35
N GLU A 161 30.62 27.71 -7.11
CA GLU A 161 31.85 26.92 -6.98
C GLU A 161 31.82 25.98 -5.77
N SER A 162 30.90 26.18 -4.81
CA SER A 162 30.75 25.32 -3.64
C SER A 162 29.31 25.18 -3.17
N PHE A 163 28.94 23.96 -2.77
CA PHE A 163 27.66 23.61 -2.16
C PHE A 163 27.87 22.97 -0.80
N PRO A 164 27.02 23.27 0.20
CA PRO A 164 27.10 22.61 1.50
C PRO A 164 26.84 21.10 1.32
N LEU A 165 27.71 20.29 1.90
CA LEU A 165 27.55 18.84 1.92
C LEU A 165 26.36 18.46 2.81
N SER A 166 25.58 17.48 2.37
CA SER A 166 24.63 16.81 3.25
C SER A 166 25.38 16.12 4.40
N HIS A 167 24.71 15.90 5.53
CA HIS A 167 25.30 15.19 6.67
C HIS A 167 25.90 13.83 6.30
N MET A 168 25.27 13.10 5.38
CA MET A 168 25.79 11.83 4.87
C MET A 168 27.07 12.03 4.06
N GLN A 169 27.11 13.04 3.18
CA GLN A 169 28.31 13.37 2.39
C GLN A 169 29.47 13.83 3.28
N SER A 170 29.21 14.65 4.31
CA SER A 170 30.22 15.06 5.29
C SER A 170 30.78 13.86 6.07
N GLY A 171 29.92 12.92 6.48
CA GLY A 171 30.34 11.70 7.16
C GLY A 171 31.21 10.79 6.27
N ILE A 172 30.82 10.61 5.00
CA ILE A 172 31.61 9.86 4.02
C ILE A 172 32.97 10.53 3.80
N LEU A 173 33.00 11.85 3.62
CA LEU A 173 34.23 12.61 3.44
C LEU A 173 35.16 12.47 4.65
N TYR A 174 34.62 12.56 5.87
CA TYR A 174 35.37 12.34 7.11
C TYR A 174 36.02 10.94 7.14
N HIS A 175 35.27 9.90 6.80
CA HIS A 175 35.79 8.54 6.76
C HIS A 175 36.85 8.34 5.66
N LEU A 176 36.68 8.97 4.50
CA LEU A 176 37.67 8.90 3.42
C LEU A 176 38.98 9.62 3.79
N LEU A 177 38.90 10.79 4.45
CA LEU A 177 40.07 11.55 4.89
C LEU A 177 40.81 10.86 6.03
N SER A 178 40.09 10.35 7.03
CA SER A 178 40.67 9.63 8.17
C SER A 178 41.28 8.27 7.81
N ALA A 179 40.74 7.57 6.79
CA ALA A 179 41.33 6.33 6.30
C ALA A 179 42.64 6.54 5.52
N GLY A 180 42.85 7.74 4.97
CA GLY A 180 44.06 8.11 4.22
C GLY A 180 45.29 8.39 5.09
N GLU A 181 45.10 8.73 6.37
CA GLU A 181 46.19 9.09 7.30
C GLU A 181 46.85 7.87 7.99
N SER A 182 46.33 6.66 7.79
CA SER A 182 46.87 5.41 8.37
C SER A 182 47.82 4.62 7.44
N ARG A 183 48.52 5.28 6.52
CA ARG A 183 49.54 4.65 5.65
C ARG A 183 50.90 5.31 5.76
#